data_AF-A3VLE4-F1
#
_entry.id   AF-A3VLE4-F1
#
_cell.length_a   1.000
_cell.length_b   1.000
_cell.length_c   1.000
_cell.angle_alpha   90.00
_cell.angle_beta   90.00
_cell.angle_gamma   90.00
#
_symmetry.space_group_name_H-M   'P 1'
#
loop_
_entity.id
_entity.type
_entity.pdbx_description
1 polymer ?
#
loop_
_entity_poly.entity_id
_entity_poly.type
_entity_poly.pdbx_seq_one_letter_code
_entity_poly.pdbx_strand_id
1 'polypeptide(L)'
;MLADPNVQPRPFLPEQELAFAVIMQAIEDLESSDEQLRFEAHEFFLQPKGPSADMRAFFFDAVGLDHEAVYQALTEKLEPPERPMRKWTFDEIGDHMPRDRAFRAGDICDLTGLRHDQVHSRLQHLKRLGRVVQLDRGVYCHPDYEEKWRAENVRLIEAPAHTAFSGFDDNKNERLGSTQRAILAAMQDGRETIREIGWDVQLDFNALKCALDRLVESGIVVKDGPKYRIVQDAAA
;
A
#
# COMPACT_ATOMS: atom_id res chain seq x y z
N MET A 1 -15.83 -13.79 -55.18
CA MET A 1 -14.48 -14.03 -55.73
C MET A 1 -13.92 -15.23 -54.99
N LEU A 2 -13.84 -16.38 -55.65
CA LEU A 2 -13.27 -17.60 -55.07
C LEU A 2 -11.74 -17.50 -55.23
N ALA A 3 -11.00 -17.65 -54.12
CA ALA A 3 -9.54 -17.62 -54.13
C ALA A 3 -8.99 -18.75 -55.01
N ASP A 4 -7.96 -18.42 -55.80
CA ASP A 4 -7.29 -19.34 -56.72
C ASP A 4 -6.63 -20.48 -55.93
N PRO A 5 -6.99 -21.76 -56.16
CA PRO A 5 -6.50 -22.91 -55.37
C PRO A 5 -5.01 -23.21 -55.54
N ASN A 6 -4.30 -22.43 -56.39
CA ASN A 6 -2.87 -22.59 -56.66
C ASN A 6 -1.96 -21.57 -55.96
N VAL A 7 -2.49 -20.72 -55.07
CA VAL A 7 -1.64 -19.89 -54.22
C VAL A 7 -1.11 -20.75 -53.09
N GLN A 8 0.11 -21.29 -53.25
CA GLN A 8 0.83 -21.85 -52.12
C GLN A 8 0.91 -20.77 -51.03
N PRO A 9 0.50 -21.05 -49.78
CA PRO A 9 0.63 -20.08 -48.71
C PRO A 9 2.10 -19.70 -48.63
N ARG A 10 2.38 -18.39 -48.69
CA ARG A 10 3.75 -17.91 -48.48
C ARG A 10 4.20 -18.47 -47.13
N PRO A 11 5.39 -19.08 -47.03
CA PRO A 11 5.94 -19.45 -45.74
C PRO A 11 6.03 -18.19 -44.88
N PHE A 12 5.57 -18.29 -43.63
CA PHE A 12 5.69 -17.22 -42.66
C PHE A 12 7.17 -16.85 -42.52
N LEU A 13 7.46 -15.56 -42.35
CA LEU A 13 8.78 -15.16 -41.91
C LEU A 13 9.00 -15.68 -40.48
N PRO A 14 10.23 -16.03 -40.05
CA PRO A 14 10.50 -16.53 -38.70
C PRO A 14 9.93 -15.64 -37.59
N GLU A 15 9.92 -14.32 -37.80
CA GLU A 15 9.35 -13.34 -36.89
C GLU A 15 7.81 -13.46 -36.79
N GLN A 16 7.15 -13.82 -37.89
CA GLN A 16 5.71 -14.06 -37.92
C GLN A 16 5.35 -15.41 -37.29
N GLU A 17 6.18 -16.44 -37.48
CA GLU A 17 6.01 -17.72 -36.79
C GLU A 17 6.15 -17.56 -35.27
N LEU A 18 7.13 -16.76 -34.82
CA LEU A 18 7.29 -16.44 -33.41
C LEU A 18 6.11 -15.63 -32.87
N ALA A 19 5.68 -14.59 -33.58
CA ALA A 19 4.52 -13.79 -33.19
C ALA A 19 3.24 -14.64 -33.09
N PHE A 20 3.03 -15.55 -34.05
CA PHE A 20 1.93 -16.49 -34.03
C PHE A 20 2.01 -17.44 -32.84
N ALA A 21 3.19 -17.98 -32.54
CA ALA A 21 3.40 -18.85 -31.38
C ALA A 21 3.10 -18.13 -30.06
N VAL A 22 3.48 -16.87 -29.91
CA VAL A 22 3.15 -16.06 -28.72
C VAL A 22 1.64 -15.88 -28.57
N ILE A 23 0.93 -15.57 -29.67
CA ILE A 23 -0.54 -15.41 -29.64
C ILE A 23 -1.22 -16.73 -29.30
N MET A 24 -0.77 -17.84 -29.89
CA MET A 24 -1.32 -19.18 -29.63
C MET A 24 -1.10 -19.60 -28.17
N GLN A 25 0.10 -19.38 -27.62
CA GLN A 25 0.37 -19.65 -26.20
C GLN A 25 -0.56 -18.83 -25.30
N ALA A 26 -0.75 -17.55 -25.58
CA ALA A 26 -1.68 -16.71 -24.82
C ALA A 26 -3.12 -17.23 -24.89
N ILE A 27 -3.56 -17.78 -26.04
CA ILE A 27 -4.88 -18.42 -26.16
C ILE A 27 -4.97 -19.68 -25.29
N GLU A 28 -3.94 -20.53 -25.31
CA GLU A 28 -3.88 -21.73 -24.45
C GLU A 28 -3.91 -21.36 -22.97
N ASP A 29 -3.22 -20.29 -22.59
CA ASP A 29 -3.16 -19.79 -21.22
C ASP A 29 -4.51 -19.27 -20.70
N LEU A 30 -5.42 -18.82 -21.58
CA LEU A 30 -6.80 -18.46 -21.20
C LEU A 30 -7.57 -19.66 -20.61
N GLU A 31 -7.25 -20.88 -21.07
CA GLU A 31 -7.87 -22.12 -20.60
C GLU A 31 -7.08 -22.78 -19.46
N SER A 32 -5.99 -22.16 -19.00
CA SER A 32 -5.13 -22.69 -17.95
C SER A 32 -5.86 -22.82 -16.60
N SER A 33 -5.52 -23.88 -15.87
CA SER A 33 -5.95 -24.07 -14.48
C SER A 33 -5.19 -23.16 -13.50
N ASP A 34 -4.04 -22.62 -13.91
CA ASP A 34 -3.28 -21.63 -13.15
C ASP A 34 -3.94 -20.24 -13.26
N GLU A 35 -4.39 -19.72 -12.11
CA GLU A 35 -5.04 -18.41 -12.03
C GLU A 35 -4.14 -17.26 -12.49
N GLN A 36 -2.82 -17.39 -12.30
CA GLN A 36 -1.85 -16.36 -12.69
C GLN A 36 -1.65 -16.35 -14.20
N LEU A 37 -1.44 -17.51 -14.82
CA LEU A 37 -1.28 -17.62 -16.29
C LEU A 37 -2.56 -17.16 -17.00
N ARG A 38 -3.72 -17.59 -16.49
CA ARG A 38 -5.01 -17.15 -17.01
C ARG A 38 -5.17 -15.64 -16.87
N PHE A 39 -4.79 -15.04 -15.75
CA PHE A 39 -4.85 -13.59 -15.56
C PHE A 39 -3.93 -12.83 -16.52
N GLU A 40 -2.69 -13.27 -16.67
CA GLU A 40 -1.71 -12.66 -17.59
C GLU A 40 -2.18 -12.72 -19.05
N ALA A 41 -2.75 -13.85 -19.47
CA ALA A 41 -3.34 -13.99 -20.79
C ALA A 41 -4.52 -13.03 -21.03
N HIS A 42 -5.41 -12.88 -20.05
CA HIS A 42 -6.49 -11.90 -20.13
C HIS A 42 -5.96 -10.46 -20.13
N GLU A 43 -4.93 -10.13 -19.33
CA GLU A 43 -4.29 -8.80 -19.41
C GLU A 43 -3.70 -8.58 -20.81
N PHE A 44 -3.01 -9.57 -21.38
CA PHE A 44 -2.48 -9.50 -22.73
C PHE A 44 -3.56 -9.18 -23.75
N PHE A 45 -4.74 -9.81 -23.70
CA PHE A 45 -5.82 -9.56 -24.66
C PHE A 45 -6.68 -8.32 -24.39
N LEU A 46 -6.99 -8.04 -23.12
CA LEU A 46 -8.04 -7.09 -22.74
C LEU A 46 -7.51 -5.76 -22.19
N GLN A 47 -6.22 -5.67 -21.84
CA GLN A 47 -5.68 -4.42 -21.31
C GLN A 47 -5.70 -3.32 -22.40
N PRO A 48 -6.36 -2.17 -22.15
CA PRO A 48 -6.53 -1.14 -23.17
C PRO A 48 -5.26 -0.31 -23.41
N LYS A 49 -4.38 -0.20 -22.42
CA LYS A 49 -3.15 0.63 -22.45
C LYS A 49 -2.05 0.03 -21.57
N GLY A 50 -0.78 0.31 -21.89
CA GLY A 50 0.38 -0.12 -21.11
C GLY A 50 1.23 -1.16 -21.84
N PRO A 51 2.26 -1.71 -21.18
CA PRO A 51 3.25 -2.57 -21.83
C PRO A 51 2.65 -3.79 -22.54
N SER A 52 1.66 -4.46 -21.95
CA SER A 52 1.00 -5.62 -22.57
C SER A 52 0.15 -5.21 -23.78
N ALA A 53 -0.45 -4.01 -23.76
CA ALA A 53 -1.18 -3.48 -24.90
C ALA A 53 -0.24 -3.14 -26.07
N ASP A 54 0.93 -2.56 -25.78
CA ASP A 54 1.96 -2.24 -26.77
C ASP A 54 2.55 -3.52 -27.37
N MET A 55 2.83 -4.53 -26.54
CA MET A 55 3.30 -5.85 -26.99
C MET A 55 2.27 -6.55 -27.87
N ARG A 56 0.99 -6.56 -27.47
CA ARG A 56 -0.10 -7.16 -28.26
C ARG A 56 -0.21 -6.48 -29.63
N ALA A 57 -0.17 -5.15 -29.68
CA ALA A 57 -0.23 -4.41 -30.93
C ALA A 57 0.91 -4.79 -31.87
N PHE A 58 2.14 -4.91 -31.35
CA PHE A 58 3.29 -5.40 -32.10
C PHE A 58 3.07 -6.80 -32.67
N PHE A 59 2.62 -7.77 -31.86
CA PHE A 59 2.42 -9.14 -32.32
C PHE A 59 1.28 -9.26 -33.32
N PHE A 60 0.17 -8.54 -33.12
CA PHE A 60 -0.95 -8.51 -34.05
C PHE A 60 -0.58 -7.89 -35.39
N ASP A 61 0.18 -6.79 -35.40
CA ASP A 61 0.70 -6.17 -36.62
C ASP A 61 1.62 -7.15 -37.39
N ALA A 62 2.51 -7.85 -36.68
CA ALA A 62 3.42 -8.83 -37.28
C ALA A 62 2.69 -9.98 -38.01
N VAL A 63 1.54 -10.43 -37.49
CA VAL A 63 0.71 -11.48 -38.12
C VAL A 63 -0.40 -10.92 -39.02
N GLY A 64 -0.49 -9.60 -39.20
CA GLY A 64 -1.50 -8.95 -40.04
C GLY A 64 -2.91 -9.00 -39.49
N LEU A 65 -3.06 -9.05 -38.17
CA LEU A 65 -4.34 -8.96 -37.48
C LEU A 65 -4.69 -7.50 -37.15
N ASP A 66 -5.94 -7.12 -37.45
CA ASP A 66 -6.48 -5.83 -37.02
C ASP A 66 -6.72 -5.85 -35.51
N HIS A 67 -5.92 -5.09 -34.78
CA HIS A 67 -5.97 -5.01 -33.33
C HIS A 67 -7.33 -4.52 -32.82
N GLU A 68 -7.94 -3.52 -33.46
CA GLU A 68 -9.21 -2.96 -32.99
C GLU A 68 -10.35 -3.96 -33.18
N ALA A 69 -10.39 -4.63 -34.33
CA ALA A 69 -11.39 -5.67 -34.62
C ALA A 69 -11.24 -6.89 -33.69
N VAL A 70 -10.02 -7.34 -33.42
CA VAL A 70 -9.75 -8.47 -32.51
C VAL A 70 -10.10 -8.10 -31.07
N TYR A 71 -9.73 -6.89 -30.63
CA TYR A 71 -10.05 -6.42 -29.28
C TYR A 71 -11.55 -6.34 -29.03
N GLN A 72 -12.33 -5.80 -29.97
CA GLN A 72 -13.79 -5.76 -29.87
C GLN A 72 -14.39 -7.17 -29.80
N ALA A 73 -13.95 -8.07 -30.67
CA ALA A 73 -14.45 -9.45 -30.70
C ALA A 73 -14.11 -10.25 -29.43
N LEU A 74 -12.97 -9.96 -28.79
CA LEU A 74 -12.54 -10.60 -27.55
C LEU A 74 -13.22 -10.01 -26.32
N THR A 75 -13.42 -8.70 -26.27
CA THR A 75 -14.07 -8.02 -25.13
C THR A 75 -15.52 -8.47 -24.94
N GLU A 76 -16.21 -8.85 -26.01
CA GLU A 76 -17.56 -9.42 -25.95
C GLU A 76 -17.61 -10.87 -25.46
N LYS A 77 -16.49 -11.61 -25.56
CA LYS A 77 -16.44 -13.06 -25.31
C LYS A 77 -15.68 -13.44 -24.05
N LEU A 78 -14.72 -12.62 -23.62
CA LEU A 78 -13.90 -12.86 -22.45
C LEU A 78 -14.42 -12.00 -21.29
N GLU A 79 -14.78 -12.65 -20.19
CA GLU A 79 -15.02 -11.94 -18.95
C GLU A 79 -13.67 -11.47 -18.37
N PRO A 80 -13.56 -10.20 -17.93
CA PRO A 80 -12.33 -9.73 -17.29
C PRO A 80 -12.08 -10.55 -16.02
N PRO A 81 -10.91 -11.16 -15.86
CA PRO A 81 -10.65 -12.04 -14.73
C PRO A 81 -10.53 -11.23 -13.45
N GLU A 82 -10.94 -11.82 -12.34
CA GLU A 82 -10.58 -11.29 -11.04
C GLU A 82 -9.05 -11.38 -10.87
N ARG A 83 -8.44 -10.28 -10.45
CA ARG A 83 -7.00 -10.24 -10.21
C ARG A 83 -6.65 -11.32 -9.17
N PRO A 84 -5.70 -12.23 -9.46
CA PRO A 84 -5.32 -13.28 -8.52
C PRO A 84 -4.86 -12.61 -7.23
N MET A 85 -5.62 -12.82 -6.15
CA MET A 85 -5.23 -12.37 -4.83
C MET A 85 -4.08 -13.26 -4.37
N ARG A 86 -2.84 -12.78 -4.53
CA ARG A 86 -1.68 -13.45 -3.91
C ARG A 86 -1.93 -13.56 -2.42
N LYS A 87 -2.18 -14.79 -1.94
CA LYS A 87 -2.42 -15.06 -0.52
C LYS A 87 -1.08 -15.06 0.20
N TRP A 88 -0.70 -13.89 0.70
CA TRP A 88 0.47 -13.77 1.56
C TRP A 88 0.31 -14.59 2.84
N THR A 89 1.13 -15.63 2.95
CA THR A 89 1.27 -16.43 4.16
C THR A 89 2.04 -15.64 5.24
N PHE A 90 1.97 -16.11 6.49
CA PHE A 90 2.72 -15.50 7.59
C PHE A 90 4.24 -15.58 7.35
N ASP A 91 4.71 -16.70 6.80
CA ASP A 91 6.13 -16.95 6.55
C ASP A 91 6.67 -16.09 5.40
N GLU A 92 5.93 -15.93 4.30
CA GLU A 92 6.36 -15.06 3.20
C GLU A 92 6.49 -13.59 3.65
N ILE A 93 5.59 -13.12 4.50
CA ILE A 93 5.73 -11.77 5.09
C ILE A 93 6.95 -11.73 6.01
N GLY A 94 7.17 -12.80 6.78
CA GLY A 94 8.42 -13.12 7.47
C GLY A 94 9.66 -12.78 6.65
N ASP A 95 9.75 -13.40 5.48
CA ASP A 95 10.92 -13.39 4.63
C ASP A 95 11.14 -12.06 3.90
N HIS A 96 10.06 -11.35 3.60
CA HIS A 96 10.09 -10.09 2.86
C HIS A 96 10.20 -8.84 3.75
N MET A 97 10.25 -8.99 5.07
CA MET A 97 10.43 -7.86 5.98
C MET A 97 11.85 -7.25 5.91
N PRO A 98 11.98 -5.93 6.08
CA PRO A 98 13.28 -5.28 6.21
C PRO A 98 14.09 -5.85 7.38
N ARG A 99 15.31 -6.28 7.11
CA ARG A 99 16.23 -6.86 8.12
C ARG A 99 17.25 -5.88 8.66
N ASP A 100 17.40 -4.74 7.99
CA ASP A 100 18.47 -3.76 8.19
C ASP A 100 17.97 -2.43 8.77
N ARG A 101 16.66 -2.30 8.95
CA ARG A 101 16.00 -1.10 9.48
C ARG A 101 14.71 -1.42 10.22
N ALA A 102 14.26 -0.48 11.05
CA ALA A 102 12.91 -0.51 11.62
C ALA A 102 11.87 -0.16 10.54
N PHE A 103 10.66 -0.71 10.69
CA PHE A 103 9.54 -0.56 9.75
C PHE A 103 8.20 -0.45 10.49
N ARG A 104 7.19 0.04 9.78
CA ARG A 104 5.80 0.15 10.22
C ARG A 104 4.90 -0.83 9.46
N ALA A 105 3.70 -1.06 9.98
CA ALA A 105 2.69 -1.87 9.29
C ALA A 105 2.35 -1.31 7.89
N GLY A 106 2.39 0.02 7.72
CA GLY A 106 2.20 0.67 6.43
C GLY A 106 3.20 0.22 5.36
N ASP A 107 4.48 0.12 5.71
CA ASP A 107 5.53 -0.33 4.78
C ASP A 107 5.26 -1.75 4.24
N ILE A 108 4.65 -2.60 5.08
CA ILE A 108 4.27 -3.96 4.70
C ILE A 108 2.95 -3.97 3.89
N CYS A 109 2.03 -3.04 4.16
CA CYS A 109 0.82 -2.87 3.34
C CYS A 109 1.20 -2.49 1.91
N ASP A 110 2.14 -1.55 1.75
CA ASP A 110 2.62 -1.11 0.44
C ASP A 110 3.35 -2.24 -0.31
N LEU A 111 4.10 -3.07 0.42
CA LEU A 111 4.81 -4.22 -0.15
C LEU A 111 3.88 -5.36 -0.59
N THR A 112 2.83 -5.61 0.20
CA THR A 112 1.99 -6.81 0.05
C THR A 112 0.64 -6.54 -0.59
N GLY A 113 0.20 -5.28 -0.65
CA GLY A 113 -1.15 -4.89 -1.02
C GLY A 113 -2.23 -5.34 -0.02
N LEU A 114 -1.84 -5.90 1.14
CA LEU A 114 -2.77 -6.31 2.19
C LEU A 114 -3.33 -5.10 2.93
N ARG A 115 -4.52 -5.27 3.50
CA ARG A 115 -5.12 -4.26 4.37
C ARG A 115 -4.39 -4.18 5.72
N HIS A 116 -4.45 -3.00 6.34
CA HIS A 116 -3.76 -2.74 7.61
C HIS A 116 -4.19 -3.68 8.76
N ASP A 117 -5.47 -4.06 8.84
CA ASP A 117 -5.99 -5.05 9.80
C ASP A 117 -5.33 -6.42 9.63
N GLN A 118 -5.19 -6.86 8.37
CA GLN A 118 -4.59 -8.13 8.00
C GLN A 118 -3.09 -8.17 8.30
N VAL A 119 -2.38 -7.09 7.99
CA VAL A 119 -0.95 -6.93 8.30
C VAL A 119 -0.73 -6.87 9.81
N HIS A 120 -1.56 -6.11 10.54
CA HIS A 120 -1.42 -6.00 12.00
C HIS A 120 -1.56 -7.35 12.70
N SER A 121 -2.58 -8.14 12.33
CA SER A 121 -2.77 -9.50 12.87
C SER A 121 -1.55 -10.40 12.62
N ARG A 122 -0.95 -10.30 11.43
CA ARG A 122 0.24 -11.06 11.05
C ARG A 122 1.50 -10.62 11.80
N LEU A 123 1.71 -9.32 11.98
CA LEU A 123 2.81 -8.80 12.78
C LEU A 123 2.69 -9.21 14.26
N GLN A 124 1.47 -9.24 14.81
CA GLN A 124 1.24 -9.77 16.16
C GLN A 124 1.58 -11.27 16.26
N HIS A 125 1.26 -12.06 15.23
CA HIS A 125 1.62 -13.46 15.17
C HIS A 125 3.15 -13.65 15.09
N LEU A 126 3.82 -12.94 14.17
CA LEU A 126 5.27 -12.97 13.98
C LEU A 126 6.03 -12.49 15.22
N LYS A 127 5.47 -11.54 15.97
CA LYS A 127 5.97 -11.12 17.29
C LYS A 127 5.93 -12.26 18.31
N ARG A 128 4.83 -13.02 18.38
CA ARG A 128 4.74 -14.18 19.29
C ARG A 128 5.73 -15.28 18.93
N LEU A 129 6.05 -15.44 17.64
CA LEU A 129 7.06 -16.38 17.16
C LEU A 129 8.51 -15.87 17.33
N GLY A 130 8.71 -14.66 17.84
CA GLY A 130 10.04 -14.08 17.99
C GLY A 130 10.73 -13.71 16.68
N ARG A 131 9.99 -13.66 15.56
CA ARG A 131 10.52 -13.26 14.24
C ARG A 131 10.49 -11.76 14.00
N VAL A 132 9.77 -11.02 14.84
CA VAL A 132 9.66 -9.57 14.80
C VAL A 132 9.68 -9.05 16.22
N VAL A 133 10.44 -7.98 16.45
CA VAL A 133 10.46 -7.26 17.71
C VAL A 133 9.70 -5.96 17.56
N GLN A 134 8.87 -5.64 18.55
CA GLN A 134 8.18 -4.35 18.59
C GLN A 134 9.04 -3.37 19.40
N LEU A 135 9.48 -2.30 18.76
CA LEU A 135 10.33 -1.27 19.37
C LEU A 135 9.49 -0.17 20.03
N ASP A 136 8.39 0.25 19.39
CA ASP A 136 7.45 1.26 19.88
C ASP A 136 6.03 1.03 19.31
N ARG A 137 5.08 1.93 19.59
CA ARG A 137 3.70 1.90 19.07
C ARG A 137 3.71 1.91 17.53
N GLY A 138 3.47 0.74 16.95
CA GLY A 138 3.40 0.57 15.49
C GLY A 138 4.75 0.51 14.78
N VAL A 139 5.86 0.44 15.53
CA VAL A 139 7.22 0.32 15.00
C VAL A 139 7.80 -1.05 15.34
N TYR A 140 8.29 -1.73 14.32
CA TYR A 140 8.77 -3.10 14.38
C TYR A 140 10.17 -3.21 13.76
N CYS A 141 10.93 -4.22 14.13
CA CYS A 141 12.17 -4.58 13.46
C CYS A 141 12.40 -6.09 13.45
N HIS A 142 13.34 -6.52 12.62
CA HIS A 142 13.87 -7.87 12.69
C HIS A 142 14.68 -8.07 13.99
N PRO A 143 14.64 -9.25 14.64
CA PRO A 143 15.40 -9.53 15.87
C PRO A 143 16.89 -9.21 15.75
N ASP A 144 17.52 -9.61 14.64
CA ASP A 144 18.94 -9.35 14.38
C ASP A 144 19.31 -7.85 14.31
N TYR A 145 18.33 -6.98 14.06
CA TYR A 145 18.52 -5.53 14.00
C TYR A 145 18.27 -4.85 15.36
N GLU A 146 17.66 -5.54 16.33
CA GLU A 146 17.24 -4.95 17.60
C GLU A 146 18.43 -4.34 18.36
N GLU A 147 19.53 -5.08 18.48
CA GLU A 147 20.72 -4.62 19.20
C GLU A 147 21.34 -3.38 18.55
N LYS A 148 21.40 -3.37 17.21
CA LYS A 148 21.91 -2.23 16.43
C LYS A 148 21.01 -1.01 16.60
N TRP A 149 19.69 -1.19 16.51
CA TRP A 149 18.73 -0.10 16.71
C TRP A 149 18.83 0.47 18.14
N ARG A 150 18.93 -0.39 19.16
CA ARG A 150 19.12 0.04 20.55
C ARG A 150 20.42 0.83 20.69
N ALA A 151 21.54 0.33 20.17
CA ALA A 151 22.82 1.04 20.23
C ALA A 151 22.77 2.42 19.56
N GLU A 152 22.06 2.55 18.43
CA GLU A 152 21.86 3.81 17.72
C GLU A 152 20.92 4.78 18.48
N ASN A 153 19.95 4.25 19.22
CA ASN A 153 18.88 5.04 19.87
C ASN A 153 19.03 5.21 21.39
N VAL A 154 20.05 4.64 22.03
CA VAL A 154 20.39 4.85 23.46
C VAL A 154 20.59 6.34 23.79
N ARG A 155 20.99 7.18 22.83
CA ARG A 155 21.11 8.63 23.03
C ARG A 155 19.79 9.39 23.15
N LEU A 156 18.65 8.77 22.83
CA LEU A 156 17.32 9.40 22.94
C LEU A 156 16.52 8.95 24.18
N ILE A 157 17.00 7.93 24.89
CA ILE A 157 16.32 7.36 26.08
C ILE A 157 16.88 7.97 27.39
N GLU A 158 18.07 8.59 27.36
CA GLU A 158 18.66 9.32 28.49
C GLU A 158 18.34 10.83 28.49
N ALA A 159 17.17 11.24 28.01
CA ALA A 159 16.63 12.55 28.39
C ALA A 159 15.92 12.40 29.75
N PRO A 160 16.35 13.12 30.79
CA PRO A 160 15.83 12.89 32.13
C PRO A 160 14.36 13.29 32.20
N ALA A 161 13.59 12.47 32.92
CA ALA A 161 12.22 12.72 33.33
C ALA A 161 12.12 14.01 34.16
N HIS A 162 12.01 15.14 33.48
CA HIS A 162 11.63 16.45 34.04
C HIS A 162 10.61 17.00 33.05
N THR A 163 9.32 17.16 33.32
CA THR A 163 8.62 17.50 34.56
C THR A 163 7.22 16.90 34.52
N ALA A 164 6.90 16.03 35.48
CA ALA A 164 5.52 15.74 35.82
C ALA A 164 4.92 17.02 36.44
N PHE A 165 4.09 17.73 35.67
CA PHE A 165 3.19 18.73 36.22
C PHE A 165 1.85 18.02 36.45
N SER A 166 1.63 17.61 37.70
CA SER A 166 0.35 17.09 38.18
C SER A 166 -0.62 18.26 38.27
N GLY A 167 -1.63 18.29 37.40
CA GLY A 167 -2.65 19.33 37.45
C GLY A 167 -3.72 19.28 36.36
N PHE A 168 -3.96 18.13 35.73
CA PHE A 168 -5.07 17.99 34.77
C PHE A 168 -5.64 16.57 34.83
N ASP A 169 -6.96 16.48 34.99
CA ASP A 169 -7.75 15.27 35.28
C ASP A 169 -7.34 14.01 34.48
N ASP A 170 -6.82 13.01 35.18
CA ASP A 170 -6.31 11.75 34.63
C ASP A 170 -7.38 10.87 33.95
N ASN A 171 -8.68 11.14 34.17
CA ASN A 171 -9.75 10.26 33.68
C ASN A 171 -10.14 10.44 32.19
N LYS A 172 -9.75 11.52 31.53
CA LYS A 172 -10.04 11.72 30.08
C LYS A 172 -8.89 11.31 29.15
N ASN A 173 -7.67 11.17 29.68
CA ASN A 173 -6.47 10.95 28.87
C ASN A 173 -6.25 9.49 28.44
N GLU A 174 -6.84 8.51 29.12
CA GLU A 174 -6.67 7.09 28.79
C GLU A 174 -7.30 6.70 27.43
N ARG A 175 -8.22 7.52 26.90
CA ARG A 175 -8.90 7.26 25.62
C ARG A 175 -8.27 7.95 24.41
N LEU A 176 -7.29 8.84 24.61
CA LEU A 176 -6.67 9.60 23.53
C LEU A 176 -5.48 8.83 22.93
N GLY A 177 -5.53 8.61 21.62
CA GLY A 177 -4.44 7.98 20.86
C GLY A 177 -3.14 8.79 20.97
N SER A 178 -1.97 8.15 20.79
CA SER A 178 -0.66 8.84 20.85
C SER A 178 -0.58 10.04 19.91
N THR A 179 -1.22 9.95 18.75
CA THR A 179 -1.35 11.04 17.76
C THR A 179 -2.08 12.27 18.30
N GLN A 180 -3.19 12.06 19.01
CA GLN A 180 -3.98 13.16 19.58
C GLN A 180 -3.22 13.86 20.72
N ARG A 181 -2.46 13.10 21.52
CA ARG A 181 -1.59 13.67 22.55
C ARG A 181 -0.47 14.53 21.97
N ALA A 182 0.15 14.10 20.87
CA ALA A 182 1.19 14.89 20.20
C ALA A 182 0.62 16.20 19.61
N ILE A 183 -0.60 16.16 19.04
CA ILE A 183 -1.31 17.35 18.55
C ILE A 183 -1.59 18.32 19.71
N LEU A 184 -2.10 17.83 20.83
CA LEU A 184 -2.39 18.68 21.99
C LEU A 184 -1.12 19.29 22.59
N ALA A 185 0.00 18.54 22.64
CA ALA A 185 1.28 19.07 23.09
C ALA A 185 1.79 20.21 22.18
N ALA A 186 1.74 20.04 20.85
CA ALA A 186 2.10 21.09 19.91
C ALA A 186 1.21 22.34 20.07
N MET A 187 -0.09 22.15 20.36
CA MET A 187 -1.00 23.28 20.63
C MET A 187 -0.72 23.97 21.97
N GLN A 188 -0.25 23.24 22.99
CA GLN A 188 0.18 23.81 24.27
C GLN A 188 1.45 24.67 24.12
N ASP A 189 2.33 24.32 23.19
CA ASP A 189 3.51 25.12 22.80
C ASP A 189 3.16 26.36 21.96
N GLY A 190 1.86 26.68 21.82
CA GLY A 190 1.37 27.90 21.17
C GLY A 190 1.17 27.77 19.66
N ARG A 191 1.22 26.56 19.09
CA ARG A 191 0.86 26.34 17.69
C ARG A 191 -0.65 26.38 17.51
N GLU A 192 -1.14 27.38 16.79
CA GLU A 192 -2.57 27.55 16.58
C GLU A 192 -3.02 27.10 15.18
N THR A 193 -2.14 27.04 14.18
CA THR A 193 -2.55 26.70 12.80
C THR A 193 -2.23 25.25 12.44
N ILE A 194 -3.02 24.68 11.52
CA ILE A 194 -2.80 23.30 11.03
C ILE A 194 -1.39 23.09 10.46
N ARG A 195 -0.81 24.12 9.84
CA ARG A 195 0.55 24.05 9.28
C ARG A 195 1.62 24.00 10.36
N GLU A 196 1.45 24.80 11.41
CA GLU A 196 2.37 24.82 12.56
C GLU A 196 2.28 23.52 13.35
N ILE A 197 1.08 23.05 13.63
CA ILE A 197 0.85 21.77 14.33
C ILE A 197 1.40 20.60 13.49
N GLY A 198 1.19 20.62 12.16
CA GLY A 198 1.67 19.56 11.28
C GLY A 198 3.18 19.48 11.17
N TRP A 199 3.88 20.62 11.33
CA TRP A 199 5.34 20.65 11.35
C TRP A 199 5.90 19.84 12.54
N ASP A 200 5.30 19.99 13.71
CA ASP A 200 5.81 19.37 14.95
C ASP A 200 5.37 17.90 15.06
N VAL A 201 4.20 17.51 14.53
CA VAL A 201 3.65 16.16 14.69
C VAL A 201 4.03 15.21 13.53
N GLN A 202 4.66 15.71 12.46
CA GLN A 202 5.09 14.92 11.28
C GLN A 202 3.97 14.03 10.70
N LEU A 203 2.73 14.54 10.68
CA LEU A 203 1.59 13.87 10.07
C LEU A 203 1.33 14.42 8.68
N ASP A 204 0.78 13.58 7.81
CA ASP A 204 0.21 14.07 6.57
C ASP A 204 -0.99 14.99 6.85
N PHE A 205 -1.25 15.93 5.93
CA PHE A 205 -2.26 16.97 6.11
C PHE A 205 -3.67 16.40 6.33
N ASN A 206 -4.02 15.29 5.67
CA ASN A 206 -5.35 14.71 5.78
C ASN A 206 -5.55 13.98 7.11
N ALA A 207 -4.55 13.24 7.57
CA ALA A 207 -4.54 12.58 8.87
C ALA A 207 -4.58 13.60 10.01
N LEU A 208 -3.81 14.69 9.90
CA LEU A 208 -3.83 15.78 10.87
C LEU A 208 -5.20 16.46 10.94
N LYS A 209 -5.79 16.77 9.78
CA LYS A 209 -7.13 17.36 9.70
C LYS A 209 -8.18 16.45 10.34
N CYS A 210 -8.20 15.17 9.99
CA CYS A 210 -9.10 14.18 10.58
C CYS A 210 -8.92 14.06 12.11
N ALA A 211 -7.68 14.14 12.61
CA ALA A 211 -7.41 14.07 14.03
C ALA A 211 -7.86 15.35 14.78
N LEU A 212 -7.65 16.54 14.18
CA LEU A 212 -8.13 17.81 14.70
C LEU A 212 -9.66 17.90 14.69
N ASP A 213 -10.32 17.44 13.62
CA ASP A 213 -11.78 17.43 13.53
C ASP A 213 -12.39 16.55 14.64
N ARG A 214 -11.78 15.40 14.95
CA ARG A 214 -12.19 14.57 16.10
C ARG A 214 -11.98 15.26 17.46
N LEU A 215 -10.93 16.06 17.60
CA LEU A 215 -10.67 16.84 18.84
C LEU A 215 -11.64 18.01 18.99
N VAL A 216 -12.14 18.54 17.87
CA VAL A 216 -13.21 19.54 17.84
C VAL A 216 -14.55 18.91 18.20
N GLU A 217 -14.89 17.76 17.59
CA GLU A 217 -16.10 17.00 17.91
C GLU A 217 -16.15 16.55 19.38
N SER A 218 -15.00 16.22 19.98
CA SER A 218 -14.91 15.85 21.39
C SER A 218 -14.95 17.04 22.35
N GLY A 219 -14.97 18.28 21.84
CA GLY A 219 -15.02 19.50 22.64
C GLY A 219 -13.71 19.85 23.34
N ILE A 220 -12.60 19.18 23.01
CA ILE A 220 -11.28 19.44 23.62
C ILE A 220 -10.61 20.64 22.94
N VAL A 221 -10.87 20.83 21.65
CA VAL A 221 -10.33 21.90 20.82
C VAL A 221 -11.47 22.69 20.18
N VAL A 222 -11.35 24.00 20.08
CA VAL A 222 -12.25 24.85 19.29
C VAL A 222 -11.50 25.37 18.08
N LYS A 223 -12.18 25.34 16.94
CA LYS A 223 -11.69 25.93 15.70
C LYS A 223 -12.27 27.34 15.55
N ASP A 224 -11.39 28.33 15.49
CA ASP A 224 -11.70 29.74 15.25
C ASP A 224 -11.02 30.17 13.94
N GLY A 225 -11.77 30.05 12.83
CA GLY A 225 -11.25 30.27 11.48
C GLY A 225 -10.09 29.32 11.13
N PRO A 226 -8.87 29.84 10.80
CA PRO A 226 -7.70 29.01 10.50
C PRO A 226 -6.96 28.52 11.76
N LYS A 227 -7.39 28.95 12.95
CA LYS A 227 -6.76 28.66 14.23
C LYS A 227 -7.52 27.61 15.02
N TYR A 228 -6.78 26.81 15.77
CA TYR A 228 -7.24 25.80 16.70
C TYR A 228 -6.76 26.21 18.10
N ARG A 229 -7.65 26.17 19.08
CA ARG A 229 -7.33 26.48 20.48
C ARG A 229 -7.86 25.38 21.38
N ILE A 230 -7.09 25.01 22.40
CA ILE A 230 -7.57 24.08 23.43
C ILE A 230 -8.65 24.80 24.24
N VAL A 231 -9.78 24.12 24.47
CA VAL A 231 -10.82 24.60 25.37
C VAL A 231 -10.26 24.48 26.79
N GLN A 232 -9.75 25.58 27.33
CA GLN A 232 -9.51 25.68 28.76
C GLN A 232 -10.89 25.79 29.41
N ASP A 233 -11.36 24.73 30.05
CA ASP A 233 -12.52 24.84 30.93
C ASP A 233 -12.21 25.95 31.96
N ALA A 234 -13.00 27.01 31.90
CA ALA A 234 -13.03 28.07 32.88
C ALA A 234 -13.57 27.50 34.19
N ALA A 235 -12.67 26.93 35.01
CA ALA A 235 -12.93 26.73 36.43
C ALA A 235 -12.49 28.01 37.17
N ALA A 236 -13.36 29.01 37.09
CA ALA A 236 -13.56 29.99 38.15
C ALA A 236 -14.75 29.54 39.01
#